data_AF-A0A5C9EJB5-F1
#
_entry.id   AF-A0A5C9EJB5-F1
#
_cell.length_a   1.000
_cell.length_b   1.000
_cell.length_c   1.000
_cell.angle_alpha   90.00
_cell.angle_beta   90.00
_cell.angle_gamma   90.00
#
_symmetry.space_group_name_H-M   'P 1'
#
loop_
_entity.id
_entity.type
_entity.pdbx_description
1 polymer ?
#
loop_
_entity_poly.entity_id
_entity_poly.type
_entity_poly.pdbx_seq_one_letter_code
_entity_poly.pdbx_strand_id
1 'polypeptide(L)'
;MLEIILADLLCFAIIFIVSSVIMLPKRKRTYWSIMKYIGFIGVIIHELCHYIITFITGLIPEKIHIEFYRQGSFGYVRAKAKSFSEAFLTAYAPIILITWLELSLYSTLITVQNIFLFFFILFIMLSAIIYASPSYPDVVYPLRFIKEHPAQSLYELLIALESFFIASHVVVEYKLIFPHTFYYYLIIAAFYLAQIWIIKGIIYTFRKIQNKIRSKRDKTVLYEKRLEAQW
;
A
#
# COMPACT_ATOMS: atom_id res chain seq x y z
N MET A 1 20.22 8.10 18.16
CA MET A 1 19.31 8.78 17.18
C MET A 1 19.28 8.03 15.86
N LEU A 2 20.42 7.85 15.18
CA LEU A 2 20.50 7.06 13.94
C LEU A 2 20.00 5.61 14.10
N GLU A 3 20.28 4.97 15.25
CA GLU A 3 19.86 3.59 15.54
C GLU A 3 18.35 3.43 15.70
N ILE A 4 17.67 4.39 16.32
CA ILE A 4 16.20 4.37 16.49
C ILE A 4 15.53 4.54 15.12
N ILE A 5 16.03 5.47 14.32
CA ILE A 5 15.57 5.69 12.94
C ILE A 5 15.77 4.43 12.10
N LEU A 6 16.94 3.78 12.22
CA LEU A 6 17.23 2.55 11.50
C LEU A 6 16.29 1.41 11.93
N ALA A 7 15.95 1.32 13.21
CA ALA A 7 15.00 0.33 13.73
C ALA A 7 13.58 0.56 13.20
N ASP A 8 13.11 1.81 13.16
CA ASP A 8 11.79 2.17 12.61
C ASP A 8 11.71 1.88 11.10
N LEU A 9 12.79 2.16 10.36
CA LEU A 9 12.93 1.85 8.93
C LEU A 9 12.95 0.35 8.67
N LEU A 10 13.69 -0.41 9.49
CA LEU A 10 13.76 -1.85 9.37
C LEU A 10 12.41 -2.49 9.70
N CYS A 11 11.72 -2.00 10.73
CA CYS A 11 10.41 -2.46 11.14
C CYS A 11 9.38 -2.23 10.03
N PHE A 12 9.33 -1.01 9.47
CA PHE A 12 8.48 -0.72 8.32
C PHE A 12 8.83 -1.57 7.11
N ALA A 13 10.12 -1.70 6.75
CA ALA A 13 10.55 -2.51 5.62
C ALA A 13 10.15 -3.98 5.79
N ILE A 14 10.27 -4.53 7.01
CA ILE A 14 9.84 -5.88 7.35
C ILE A 14 8.31 -6.00 7.23
N ILE A 15 7.53 -5.11 7.86
CA ILE A 15 6.06 -5.09 7.79
C ILE A 15 5.60 -5.00 6.33
N PHE A 16 6.22 -4.13 5.56
CA PHE A 16 5.95 -3.89 4.16
C PHE A 16 6.31 -5.11 3.27
N ILE A 17 7.48 -5.72 3.45
CA ILE A 17 7.89 -6.92 2.71
C ILE A 17 7.00 -8.10 3.07
N VAL A 18 6.74 -8.32 4.36
CA VAL A 18 5.91 -9.43 4.85
C VAL A 18 4.49 -9.29 4.32
N SER A 19 3.86 -8.13 4.45
CA SER A 19 2.51 -7.87 3.92
C SER A 19 2.44 -8.04 2.40
N SER A 20 3.42 -7.51 1.67
CA SER A 20 3.50 -7.63 0.20
C SER A 20 3.70 -9.08 -0.27
N VAL A 21 4.54 -9.86 0.42
CA VAL A 21 4.81 -11.28 0.10
C VAL A 21 3.60 -12.17 0.42
N ILE A 22 2.80 -11.81 1.43
CA ILE A 22 1.55 -12.49 1.76
C ILE A 22 0.47 -12.23 0.69
N MET A 23 0.44 -11.04 0.10
CA MET A 23 -0.49 -10.71 -0.99
C MET A 23 -0.17 -11.36 -2.35
N LEU A 24 1.03 -11.94 -2.53
CA LEU A 24 1.34 -12.68 -3.76
C LEU A 24 0.40 -13.89 -3.90
N PRO A 25 -0.17 -14.15 -5.08
CA PRO A 25 -1.13 -15.22 -5.29
C PRO A 25 -0.47 -16.60 -5.01
N LYS A 26 -0.77 -17.18 -3.85
CA LYS A 26 -0.21 -18.49 -3.43
C LYS A 26 -1.22 -19.63 -3.61
N ARG A 27 -0.78 -20.64 -4.36
CA ARG A 27 -1.52 -21.78 -4.93
C ARG A 27 -2.08 -22.81 -3.91
N LYS A 28 -1.83 -22.69 -2.59
CA LYS A 28 -2.19 -23.72 -1.58
C LYS A 28 -3.31 -23.26 -0.62
N ARG A 29 -4.46 -23.95 -0.64
CA ARG A 29 -5.72 -23.61 0.06
C ARG A 29 -5.69 -23.67 1.61
N THR A 30 -4.83 -24.46 2.23
CA THR A 30 -4.96 -24.78 3.68
C THR A 30 -4.48 -23.65 4.60
N TYR A 31 -3.34 -23.03 4.29
CA TYR A 31 -2.80 -21.89 5.06
C TYR A 31 -3.69 -20.65 5.00
N TRP A 32 -4.45 -20.49 3.91
CA TRP A 32 -5.41 -19.40 3.75
C TRP A 32 -6.56 -19.46 4.75
N SER A 33 -6.96 -20.64 5.24
CA SER A 33 -8.08 -20.73 6.18
C SER A 33 -7.74 -20.14 7.56
N ILE A 34 -6.51 -20.34 8.05
CA ILE A 34 -6.06 -19.78 9.34
C ILE A 34 -5.80 -18.28 9.21
N MET A 35 -5.14 -17.86 8.11
CA MET A 35 -4.91 -16.44 7.82
C MET A 35 -6.20 -15.63 7.68
N LYS A 36 -7.33 -16.25 7.31
CA LYS A 36 -8.64 -15.58 7.28
C LYS A 36 -9.15 -15.17 8.65
N TYR A 37 -9.08 -16.08 9.63
CA TYR A 37 -9.57 -15.80 10.97
C TYR A 37 -8.63 -14.85 11.71
N ILE A 38 -7.32 -15.05 11.57
CA ILE A 38 -6.31 -14.11 12.09
C ILE A 38 -6.47 -12.76 11.41
N GLY A 39 -6.76 -12.74 10.11
CA GLY A 39 -6.87 -11.55 9.29
C GLY A 39 -8.11 -10.68 9.49
N PHE A 40 -9.16 -11.21 10.13
CA PHE A 40 -10.40 -10.45 10.29
C PHE A 40 -10.21 -9.18 11.13
N ILE A 41 -9.43 -9.26 12.20
CA ILE A 41 -9.08 -8.09 13.02
C ILE A 41 -8.27 -7.09 12.19
N GLY A 42 -7.32 -7.57 11.40
CA GLY A 42 -6.53 -6.75 10.49
C GLY A 42 -7.40 -6.01 9.48
N VAL A 43 -8.42 -6.64 8.92
CA VAL A 43 -9.42 -5.96 8.06
C VAL A 43 -10.19 -4.90 8.82
N ILE A 44 -10.63 -5.18 10.05
CA ILE A 44 -11.31 -4.17 10.88
C ILE A 44 -10.40 -2.96 11.11
N ILE A 45 -9.14 -3.20 11.50
CA ILE A 45 -8.15 -2.14 11.71
C ILE A 45 -7.90 -1.38 10.40
N HIS A 46 -7.78 -2.08 9.27
CA HIS A 46 -7.58 -1.48 7.94
C HIS A 46 -8.72 -0.51 7.57
N GLU A 47 -9.98 -0.95 7.68
CA GLU A 47 -11.12 -0.09 7.39
C GLU A 47 -11.29 1.02 8.41
N LEU A 48 -10.93 0.78 9.67
CA LEU A 48 -10.91 1.82 10.70
C LEU A 48 -9.88 2.90 10.35
N CYS A 49 -8.74 2.55 9.76
CA CYS A 49 -7.75 3.51 9.30
C CYS A 49 -8.32 4.41 8.20
N HIS A 50 -8.97 3.80 7.20
CA HIS A 50 -9.69 4.56 6.17
C HIS A 50 -10.71 5.50 6.78
N TYR A 51 -11.52 5.02 7.73
CA TYR A 51 -12.51 5.83 8.44
C TYR A 51 -11.88 7.02 9.18
N ILE A 52 -10.81 6.79 9.94
CA ILE A 52 -10.13 7.83 10.72
C ILE A 52 -9.59 8.93 9.80
N ILE A 53 -8.90 8.57 8.71
CA ILE A 53 -8.38 9.58 7.76
C ILE A 53 -9.50 10.30 7.03
N THR A 54 -10.55 9.59 6.64
CA THR A 54 -11.75 10.19 6.02
C THR A 54 -12.36 11.23 6.97
N PHE A 55 -12.50 10.91 8.26
CA PHE A 55 -12.99 11.82 9.28
C PHE A 55 -12.07 13.04 9.48
N ILE A 56 -10.75 12.84 9.61
CA ILE A 56 -9.77 13.92 9.79
C ILE A 56 -9.74 14.86 8.59
N THR A 57 -9.88 14.32 7.38
CA THR A 57 -9.92 15.11 6.13
C THR A 57 -11.26 15.81 5.90
N GLY A 58 -12.22 15.68 6.82
CA GLY A 58 -13.54 16.30 6.71
C GLY A 58 -14.44 15.68 5.63
N LEU A 59 -14.08 14.48 5.16
CA LEU A 59 -14.94 13.66 4.31
C LEU A 59 -15.94 12.92 5.21
N ILE A 60 -17.22 12.98 4.87
CA ILE A 60 -18.23 12.17 5.56
C ILE A 60 -18.27 10.81 4.86
N PRO A 61 -17.88 9.71 5.51
CA PRO A 61 -17.98 8.39 4.91
C PRO A 61 -19.45 8.05 4.66
N GLU A 62 -19.78 7.74 3.41
CA GLU A 62 -21.16 7.40 3.02
C GLU A 62 -21.57 6.03 3.58
N LYS A 63 -20.60 5.10 3.65
CA LYS A 63 -20.80 3.74 4.14
C LYS A 63 -19.47 3.11 4.54
N ILE A 64 -19.46 2.45 5.70
CA ILE A 64 -18.43 1.48 6.11
C ILE A 64 -19.08 0.11 6.00
N HIS A 65 -18.43 -0.80 5.30
CA HIS A 65 -18.93 -2.16 5.15
C HIS A 65 -17.82 -3.13 5.44
N ILE A 66 -18.06 -4.10 6.32
CA ILE A 66 -17.11 -5.16 6.65
C ILE A 66 -17.89 -6.47 6.56
N GLU A 67 -17.46 -7.36 5.68
CA GLU A 67 -18.09 -8.66 5.47
C GLU A 67 -17.06 -9.80 5.57
N PHE A 68 -17.50 -10.89 6.19
CA PHE A 68 -16.74 -12.11 6.31
C PHE A 68 -17.32 -13.18 5.37
N TYR A 69 -16.59 -13.53 4.32
CA TYR A 69 -16.96 -14.60 3.38
C TYR A 69 -16.15 -15.88 3.62
N ARG A 70 -16.72 -17.01 3.17
CA ARG A 70 -16.03 -18.31 3.10
C ARG A 70 -14.68 -18.24 2.35
N GLN A 71 -14.53 -17.29 1.44
CA GLN A 71 -13.32 -17.07 0.64
C GLN A 71 -12.35 -16.01 1.22
N GLY A 72 -12.77 -15.23 2.23
CA GLY A 72 -11.96 -14.18 2.86
C GLY A 72 -12.79 -13.08 3.50
N SER A 73 -12.13 -12.19 4.24
CA SER A 73 -12.73 -10.97 4.80
C SER A 73 -12.55 -9.81 3.81
N PHE A 74 -13.58 -8.98 3.62
CA PHE A 74 -13.54 -7.80 2.76
C PHE A 74 -14.13 -6.59 3.48
N GLY A 75 -13.53 -5.44 3.27
CA GLY A 75 -14.02 -4.17 3.80
C GLY A 75 -13.98 -3.08 2.72
N TYR A 76 -14.82 -2.06 2.87
CA TYR A 76 -14.61 -0.79 2.19
C TYR A 76 -15.23 0.38 2.97
N VAL A 77 -14.56 1.54 2.88
CA VAL A 77 -15.10 2.86 3.22
C VAL A 77 -15.32 3.63 1.92
N ARG A 78 -16.59 4.00 1.63
CA ARG A 78 -16.89 4.85 0.48
C ARG A 78 -16.85 6.32 0.90
N ALA A 79 -15.87 7.06 0.38
CA ALA A 79 -15.78 8.51 0.48
C ALA A 79 -15.38 9.09 -0.88
N LYS A 80 -15.95 10.23 -1.25
CA LYS A 80 -15.61 10.93 -2.50
C LYS A 80 -14.62 12.04 -2.18
N ALA A 81 -13.35 11.80 -2.47
CA ALA A 81 -12.30 12.80 -2.39
C ALA A 81 -12.59 13.97 -3.35
N LYS A 82 -12.31 15.18 -2.87
CA LYS A 82 -12.40 16.45 -3.58
C LYS A 82 -11.04 16.93 -4.08
N SER A 83 -9.95 16.37 -3.54
CA SER A 83 -8.57 16.68 -3.89
C SER A 83 -7.73 15.42 -4.09
N PHE A 84 -6.58 15.56 -4.76
CA PHE A 84 -5.62 14.46 -4.90
C PHE A 84 -5.03 14.08 -3.54
N SER A 85 -4.75 15.07 -2.68
CA SER A 85 -4.26 14.85 -1.31
C SER A 85 -5.22 14.00 -0.48
N GLU A 86 -6.53 14.24 -0.55
CA GLU A 86 -7.54 13.44 0.13
C GLU A 86 -7.57 12.01 -0.42
N ALA A 87 -7.54 11.85 -1.75
CA ALA A 87 -7.52 10.54 -2.38
C ALA A 87 -6.25 9.75 -2.00
N PHE A 88 -5.11 10.43 -1.94
CA PHE A 88 -3.83 9.84 -1.55
C PHE A 88 -3.81 9.46 -0.06
N LEU A 89 -4.15 10.38 0.83
CA LEU A 89 -4.16 10.12 2.28
C LEU A 89 -5.13 8.99 2.63
N THR A 90 -6.31 8.97 2.03
CA THR A 90 -7.27 7.89 2.24
C THR A 90 -6.71 6.57 1.72
N ALA A 91 -6.20 6.51 0.49
CA ALA A 91 -5.63 5.29 -0.08
C ALA A 91 -4.49 4.69 0.77
N TYR A 92 -3.66 5.54 1.36
CA TYR A 92 -2.52 5.13 2.19
C TYR A 92 -2.79 5.19 3.69
N ALA A 93 -4.04 5.41 4.11
CA ALA A 93 -4.43 5.47 5.51
C ALA A 93 -4.02 4.21 6.30
N PRO A 94 -4.26 2.98 5.81
CA PRO A 94 -3.93 1.76 6.54
C PRO A 94 -2.43 1.64 6.80
N ILE A 95 -1.59 1.87 5.78
CA ILE A 95 -0.14 1.73 5.95
C ILE A 95 0.43 2.78 6.91
N ILE A 96 -0.09 4.01 6.87
CA ILE A 96 0.34 5.08 7.77
C ILE A 96 -0.05 4.74 9.21
N LEU A 97 -1.34 4.53 9.47
CA LEU A 97 -1.84 4.37 10.84
C LEU A 97 -1.44 3.03 11.46
N ILE A 98 -1.38 1.94 10.68
CA ILE A 98 -0.91 0.65 11.20
C ILE A 98 0.57 0.73 11.56
N THR A 99 1.41 1.42 10.79
CA THR A 99 2.82 1.59 11.17
C THR A 99 2.96 2.28 12.54
N TRP A 100 2.18 3.33 12.81
CA TRP A 100 2.18 3.99 14.12
C TRP A 100 1.62 3.10 15.23
N LEU A 101 0.58 2.32 14.93
CA LEU A 101 0.02 1.32 15.85
C LEU A 101 1.06 0.27 16.23
N GLU A 102 1.77 -0.28 15.24
CA GLU A 102 2.82 -1.30 15.45
C GLU A 102 3.96 -0.77 16.33
N LEU A 103 4.46 0.45 16.07
CA LEU A 103 5.50 1.06 16.90
C LEU A 103 5.03 1.26 18.34
N SER A 104 3.79 1.73 18.51
CA SER A 104 3.18 1.95 19.83
C SER A 104 3.02 0.63 20.59
N LEU A 105 2.50 -0.41 19.92
CA LEU A 105 2.32 -1.74 20.49
C LEU A 105 3.65 -2.43 20.77
N TYR A 106 4.68 -2.25 19.94
CA TYR A 106 6.01 -2.81 20.16
C TYR A 106 6.62 -2.34 21.50
N SER A 107 6.52 -1.04 21.80
CA SER A 107 7.00 -0.49 23.07
C SER A 107 6.28 -1.10 24.29
N THR A 108 5.00 -1.46 24.13
CA THR A 108 4.20 -2.13 25.15
C THR A 108 4.56 -3.62 25.23
N LEU A 109 4.82 -4.27 24.10
CA LEU A 109 5.16 -5.69 24.01
C LEU A 109 6.48 -6.01 24.72
N ILE A 110 7.48 -5.11 24.66
CA ILE A 110 8.77 -5.32 25.34
C ILE A 110 8.72 -5.08 26.85
N THR A 111 7.68 -4.39 27.35
CA THR A 111 7.53 -4.05 28.77
C THR A 111 6.49 -4.90 29.50
N VAL A 112 5.64 -5.63 28.76
CA VAL A 112 4.56 -6.43 29.35
C VAL A 112 5.08 -7.70 30.01
N GLN A 113 4.71 -7.91 31.28
CA GLN A 113 5.06 -9.12 32.04
C GLN A 113 3.96 -10.19 31.98
N ASN A 114 2.72 -9.81 31.67
CA ASN A 114 1.60 -10.74 31.58
C ASN A 114 1.63 -11.49 30.24
N ILE A 115 1.78 -12.82 30.32
CA ILE A 115 1.91 -13.70 29.15
C ILE A 115 0.66 -13.69 28.23
N PHE A 116 -0.54 -13.57 28.79
CA PHE A 116 -1.77 -13.50 27.99
C PHE A 116 -1.85 -12.18 27.23
N LEU A 117 -1.48 -11.09 27.89
CA LEU A 117 -1.45 -9.77 27.26
C LEU A 117 -0.36 -9.70 26.18
N PHE A 118 0.80 -10.33 26.41
CA PHE A 118 1.85 -10.49 25.40
C PHE A 118 1.33 -11.16 24.13
N PHE A 119 0.70 -12.33 24.25
CA PHE A 119 0.16 -13.05 23.08
C PHE A 119 -0.99 -12.29 22.41
N PHE A 120 -1.81 -11.58 23.17
CA PHE A 120 -2.87 -10.75 22.62
C PHE A 120 -2.34 -9.58 21.79
N ILE A 121 -1.34 -8.84 22.30
CA ILE A 121 -0.68 -7.75 21.57
C ILE A 121 -0.01 -8.29 20.31
N LEU A 122 0.76 -9.38 20.44
CA LEU A 122 1.42 -10.03 19.30
C LEU A 122 0.42 -10.47 18.22
N PHE A 123 -0.75 -10.98 18.63
CA PHE A 123 -1.82 -11.36 17.71
C PHE A 123 -2.40 -10.16 16.95
N ILE A 124 -2.67 -9.04 17.64
CA ILE A 124 -3.11 -7.79 17.01
C ILE A 124 -2.07 -7.31 16.00
N MET A 125 -0.80 -7.27 16.41
CA MET A 125 0.30 -6.81 15.56
C MET A 125 0.41 -7.64 14.28
N LEU A 126 0.47 -8.97 14.41
CA LEU A 126 0.52 -9.86 13.25
C LEU A 126 -0.70 -9.71 12.35
N SER A 127 -1.89 -9.56 12.94
CA SER A 127 -3.13 -9.36 12.18
C SER A 127 -3.13 -8.06 11.38
N ALA A 128 -2.73 -6.95 12.00
CA ALA A 128 -2.66 -5.64 11.37
C ALA A 128 -1.60 -5.61 10.26
N ILE A 129 -0.41 -6.19 10.49
CA ILE A 129 0.66 -6.31 9.49
C ILE A 129 0.17 -7.01 8.22
N ILE A 130 -0.56 -8.13 8.35
CA ILE A 130 -1.06 -8.88 7.18
C ILE A 130 -1.95 -8.01 6.29
N TYR A 131 -2.69 -7.07 6.89
CA TYR A 131 -3.64 -6.19 6.20
C TYR A 131 -3.17 -4.73 6.13
N ALA A 132 -1.90 -4.43 6.40
CA ALA A 132 -1.38 -3.06 6.36
C ALA A 132 -1.26 -2.51 4.94
N SER A 133 -1.12 -3.39 3.95
CA SER A 133 -0.95 -2.97 2.55
C SER A 133 -2.24 -2.36 2.00
N PRO A 134 -2.16 -1.23 1.28
CA PRO A 134 -3.30 -0.70 0.53
C PRO A 134 -3.79 -1.75 -0.48
N SER A 135 -5.11 -1.82 -0.64
CA SER A 135 -5.74 -2.69 -1.61
C SER A 135 -5.55 -2.17 -3.04
N TYR A 136 -5.84 -3.00 -4.04
CA TYR A 136 -5.77 -2.55 -5.44
C TYR A 136 -6.68 -1.34 -5.73
N PRO A 137 -7.96 -1.31 -5.27
CA PRO A 137 -8.79 -0.11 -5.34
C PRO A 137 -8.12 1.13 -4.72
N ASP A 138 -7.50 0.99 -3.56
CA ASP A 138 -6.85 2.10 -2.84
C ASP A 138 -5.73 2.69 -3.67
N VAL A 139 -4.85 1.87 -4.24
CA VAL A 139 -3.74 2.34 -5.09
C VAL A 139 -4.26 2.99 -6.38
N VAL A 140 -5.35 2.47 -6.95
CA VAL A 140 -5.90 2.99 -8.21
C VAL A 140 -6.61 4.33 -8.02
N TYR A 141 -7.18 4.59 -6.85
CA TYR A 141 -7.99 5.77 -6.59
C TYR A 141 -7.26 7.11 -6.82
N PRO A 142 -6.10 7.40 -6.20
CA PRO A 142 -5.36 8.64 -6.46
C PRO A 142 -4.83 8.71 -7.90
N LEU A 143 -4.53 7.57 -8.52
CA LEU A 143 -4.07 7.51 -9.91
C LEU A 143 -5.17 7.90 -10.91
N ARG A 144 -6.44 7.61 -10.61
CA ARG A 144 -7.56 8.13 -11.40
C ARG A 144 -7.68 9.64 -11.25
N PHE A 145 -7.51 10.16 -10.04
CA PHE A 145 -7.55 11.60 -9.79
C PHE A 145 -6.48 12.36 -10.58
N ILE A 146 -5.25 11.84 -10.68
CA ILE A 146 -4.20 12.40 -11.55
C ILE A 146 -4.64 12.47 -13.02
N LYS A 147 -5.34 11.44 -13.51
CA LYS A 147 -5.80 11.40 -14.91
C LYS A 147 -6.95 12.37 -15.17
N GLU A 148 -7.86 12.52 -14.22
CA GLU A 148 -9.05 13.38 -14.33
C GLU A 148 -8.71 14.85 -14.09
N HIS A 149 -7.80 15.15 -13.16
CA HIS A 149 -7.43 16.50 -12.74
C HIS A 149 -5.90 16.69 -12.69
N PRO A 150 -5.19 16.62 -13.84
CA PRO A 150 -3.73 16.59 -13.86
C PRO A 150 -3.06 17.86 -13.33
N ALA A 151 -3.60 19.04 -13.64
CA ALA A 151 -3.03 20.32 -13.21
C ALA A 151 -3.16 20.51 -11.69
N GLN A 152 -4.34 20.25 -11.13
CA GLN A 152 -4.59 20.30 -9.69
C GLN A 152 -3.73 19.26 -8.96
N SER A 153 -3.68 18.02 -9.45
CA SER A 153 -2.86 16.96 -8.83
C SER A 153 -1.38 17.30 -8.83
N LEU A 154 -0.86 17.90 -9.91
CA LEU A 154 0.52 18.35 -9.98
C LEU A 154 0.79 19.49 -9.00
N TYR A 155 -0.12 20.46 -8.89
CA TYR A 155 -0.02 21.56 -7.93
C TYR A 155 0.03 21.04 -6.48
N GLU A 156 -0.88 20.13 -6.12
CA GLU A 156 -0.91 19.51 -4.79
C GLU A 156 0.35 18.68 -4.51
N LEU A 157 0.89 17.98 -5.52
CA LEU A 157 2.16 17.25 -5.39
C LEU A 157 3.34 18.20 -5.15
N LEU A 158 3.39 19.33 -5.86
CA LEU A 158 4.45 20.33 -5.70
C LEU A 158 4.38 20.98 -4.32
N ILE A 159 3.18 21.35 -3.84
CA ILE A 159 2.99 21.86 -2.48
C ILE A 159 3.41 20.82 -1.44
N ALA A 160 3.02 19.55 -1.64
CA ALA A 160 3.40 18.49 -0.72
C ALA A 160 4.92 18.30 -0.66
N LEU A 161 5.60 18.38 -1.81
CA LEU A 161 7.05 18.30 -1.91
C LEU A 161 7.72 19.51 -1.24
N GLU A 162 7.22 20.71 -1.44
CA GLU A 162 7.73 21.93 -0.79
C GLU A 162 7.51 21.88 0.73
N SER A 163 6.31 21.50 1.16
CA SER A 163 5.97 21.28 2.57
C SER A 163 6.88 20.24 3.21
N PHE A 164 7.18 19.16 2.48
CA PHE A 164 8.12 18.14 2.90
C PHE A 164 9.52 18.71 3.13
N PHE A 165 10.03 19.55 2.23
CA PHE A 165 11.36 20.16 2.39
C PHE A 165 11.41 21.14 3.55
N ILE A 166 10.41 22.02 3.67
CA ILE A 166 10.32 22.99 4.77
C ILE A 166 10.27 22.26 6.10
N ALA A 167 9.38 21.27 6.21
CA ALA A 167 9.24 20.57 7.46
C ALA A 167 10.46 19.72 7.79
N SER A 168 11.07 19.05 6.82
CA SER A 168 12.34 18.33 7.00
C SER A 168 13.45 19.26 7.49
N HIS A 169 13.55 20.47 6.94
CA HIS A 169 14.50 21.47 7.40
C HIS A 169 14.24 21.87 8.87
N VAL A 170 12.98 22.13 9.23
CA VAL A 170 12.59 22.40 10.63
C VAL A 170 12.94 21.23 11.54
N VAL A 171 12.70 19.99 11.11
CA VAL A 171 13.01 18.82 11.95
C VAL A 171 14.51 18.71 12.23
N VAL A 172 15.34 18.90 11.21
CA VAL A 172 16.80 18.86 11.33
C VAL A 172 17.32 20.01 12.19
N GLU A 173 16.88 21.24 11.91
CA GLU A 173 17.34 22.44 12.59
C GLU A 173 17.00 22.43 14.09
N TYR A 174 15.77 22.05 14.41
CA TYR A 174 15.29 22.03 15.80
C TYR A 174 15.47 20.67 16.50
N LYS A 175 16.14 19.71 15.85
CA LYS A 175 16.37 18.34 16.37
C LYS A 175 15.09 17.68 16.89
N LEU A 176 13.96 17.93 16.21
CA LEU A 176 12.66 17.39 16.61
C LEU A 176 12.65 15.88 16.33
N ILE A 177 12.54 15.07 17.38
CA ILE A 177 12.63 13.60 17.27
C ILE A 177 11.38 13.02 16.59
N PHE A 178 10.22 13.68 16.73
CA PHE A 178 8.90 13.14 16.42
C PHE A 178 8.43 13.20 14.94
N PRO A 179 8.74 14.25 14.14
CA PRO A 179 8.25 14.33 12.76
C PRO A 179 9.16 13.65 11.72
N HIS A 180 10.39 13.28 12.06
CA HIS A 180 11.32 12.61 11.13
C HIS A 180 10.73 11.30 10.60
N THR A 181 10.10 10.49 11.47
CA THR A 181 9.55 9.17 11.12
C THR A 181 8.42 9.29 10.08
N PHE A 182 7.55 10.30 10.21
CA PHE A 182 6.48 10.58 9.24
C PHE A 182 7.03 10.93 7.84
N TYR A 183 8.07 11.76 7.77
CA TYR A 183 8.72 12.15 6.52
C TYR A 183 9.43 10.97 5.83
N TYR A 184 10.05 10.08 6.61
CA TYR A 184 10.63 8.85 6.07
C TYR A 184 9.57 7.91 5.49
N TYR A 185 8.41 7.75 6.12
CA TYR A 185 7.33 6.91 5.58
C TYR A 185 6.73 7.46 4.27
N LEU A 186 6.67 8.79 4.11
CA LEU A 186 6.27 9.44 2.86
C LEU A 186 7.25 9.16 1.71
N ILE A 187 8.56 9.20 1.98
CA ILE A 187 9.59 8.84 0.98
C ILE A 187 9.48 7.36 0.61
N ILE A 188 9.24 6.46 1.57
CA ILE A 188 9.11 5.03 1.27
C ILE A 188 7.83 4.74 0.47
N ALA A 189 6.72 5.41 0.77
CA ALA A 189 5.49 5.34 -0.03
C ALA A 189 5.71 5.84 -1.47
N ALA A 190 6.50 6.92 -1.65
CA ALA A 190 6.89 7.41 -2.97
C ALA A 190 7.80 6.40 -3.72
N PHE A 191 8.75 5.77 -3.03
CA PHE A 191 9.59 4.71 -3.59
C PHE A 191 8.78 3.47 -4.00
N TYR A 192 7.79 3.10 -3.20
CA TYR A 192 6.85 2.01 -3.50
C TYR A 192 6.05 2.28 -4.78
N LEU A 193 5.51 3.49 -4.92
CA LEU A 193 4.83 3.91 -6.14
C LEU A 193 5.77 3.81 -7.34
N ALA A 194 6.99 4.34 -7.22
CA ALA A 194 7.99 4.26 -8.28
C ALA A 194 8.28 2.79 -8.67
N GLN A 195 8.44 1.89 -7.71
CA GLN A 195 8.68 0.47 -7.98
C GLN A 195 7.50 -0.22 -8.69
N ILE A 196 6.25 0.04 -8.29
CA ILE A 196 5.08 -0.49 -8.99
C ILE A 196 5.06 -0.02 -10.45
N TRP A 197 5.34 1.25 -10.69
CA TRP A 197 5.38 1.82 -12.04
C TRP A 197 6.52 1.25 -12.88
N ILE A 198 7.70 1.05 -12.27
CA ILE A 198 8.84 0.40 -12.92
C ILE A 198 8.50 -1.05 -13.30
N ILE A 199 7.93 -1.84 -12.37
CA ILE A 199 7.56 -3.24 -12.65
C ILE A 199 6.48 -3.31 -13.74
N LYS A 200 5.45 -2.46 -13.67
CA LYS A 200 4.43 -2.37 -14.75
C LYS A 200 5.06 -1.97 -16.08
N GLY A 201 6.01 -1.04 -16.08
CA GLY A 201 6.77 -0.63 -17.26
C GLY A 201 7.60 -1.77 -17.85
N ILE A 202 8.28 -2.56 -17.02
CA ILE A 202 9.04 -3.75 -17.42
C ILE A 202 8.09 -4.78 -18.06
N ILE A 203 6.99 -5.13 -17.37
CA ILE A 203 5.99 -6.09 -17.89
C ILE A 203 5.40 -5.61 -19.22
N TYR A 204 5.08 -4.33 -19.34
CA TYR A 204 4.57 -3.74 -20.58
C TYR A 204 5.60 -3.86 -21.71
N THR A 205 6.86 -3.58 -21.43
CA THR A 205 7.96 -3.67 -22.40
C THR A 205 8.17 -5.11 -22.86
N PHE A 206 8.16 -6.08 -21.95
CA PHE A 206 8.22 -7.51 -22.27
C PHE A 206 7.07 -7.96 -23.16
N ARG A 207 5.83 -7.55 -22.84
CA ARG A 207 4.65 -7.86 -23.67
C ARG A 207 4.76 -7.24 -25.06
N LYS A 208 5.26 -6.01 -25.17
CA LYS A 208 5.50 -5.33 -26.45
C LYS A 208 6.51 -6.09 -27.30
N ILE A 209 7.60 -6.58 -26.71
CA ILE A 209 8.61 -7.40 -27.38
C ILE A 209 8.01 -8.73 -27.85
N GLN A 210 7.29 -9.45 -26.98
CA GLN A 210 6.63 -10.70 -27.33
C GLN A 210 5.62 -10.54 -28.48
N ASN A 211 4.81 -9.49 -28.45
CA ASN A 211 3.84 -9.21 -29.52
C ASN A 211 4.54 -8.90 -30.85
N LYS A 212 5.69 -8.22 -30.84
CA LYS A 212 6.50 -7.96 -32.04
C LYS A 212 7.10 -9.24 -32.61
N ILE A 213 7.57 -10.15 -31.77
CA ILE A 213 8.09 -11.48 -32.18
C ILE A 213 6.96 -12.32 -32.77
N ARG A 214 5.80 -12.36 -32.10
CA ARG A 214 4.62 -13.11 -32.56
C ARG A 214 4.11 -12.60 -33.90
N SER A 215 4.00 -11.28 -34.06
CA SER A 215 3.62 -10.64 -35.33
C SER A 215 4.57 -10.97 -36.49
N LYS A 216 5.88 -11.03 -36.23
CA LYS A 216 6.86 -11.46 -37.24
C LYS A 216 6.65 -12.93 -37.63
N ARG A 217 6.50 -13.82 -36.65
CA ARG A 217 6.24 -15.26 -36.89
C ARG A 217 4.96 -15.47 -37.70
N ASP A 218 3.87 -14.79 -37.34
CA ASP A 218 2.58 -14.94 -38.03
C ASP A 218 2.68 -14.48 -39.50
N LYS A 219 3.46 -13.43 -39.79
CA LYS A 219 3.73 -12.99 -41.18
C LYS A 219 4.55 -14.00 -41.97
N THR A 220 5.55 -14.64 -41.35
CA THR A 220 6.36 -15.68 -41.99
C THR A 220 5.51 -16.90 -42.35
N VAL A 221 4.70 -17.38 -41.41
CA VAL A 221 3.78 -18.52 -41.65
C VAL A 221 2.75 -18.20 -42.74
N LEU A 222 2.24 -16.96 -42.78
CA LEU A 222 1.29 -16.54 -43.82
C LEU A 222 1.94 -16.48 -45.21
N TYR A 223 3.23 -16.12 -45.27
CA TYR A 223 4.00 -16.09 -46.51
C TYR A 223 4.30 -17.51 -47.04
N GLU A 224 4.71 -18.42 -46.15
CA GLU A 224 4.94 -19.83 -46.48
C GLU A 224 3.66 -20.49 -47.03
N LYS A 225 2.50 -20.28 -46.37
CA LYS A 225 1.20 -20.78 -46.86
C LYS A 225 0.79 -20.21 -48.22
N ARG A 226 1.15 -18.97 -48.54
CA ARG A 226 0.86 -18.37 -49.85
C ARG A 226 1.73 -18.95 -50.95
N LEU A 227 2.98 -19.28 -50.65
CA LEU A 227 3.88 -19.95 -51.58
C LEU A 227 3.41 -21.37 -51.87
N GLU A 228 2.98 -22.13 -50.85
CA GLU A 228 2.43 -23.48 -51.03
C GLU A 228 1.15 -23.50 -51.89
N ALA A 229 0.33 -22.46 -51.84
CA ALA A 229 -0.91 -22.35 -52.62
C ALA A 229 -0.70 -21.94 -54.09
N GLN A 230 0.54 -21.63 -54.50
CA GLN A 230 0.89 -21.24 -55.87
C GLN A 230 1.52 -22.38 -56.70
N TRP A 231 1.72 -23.55 -56.09
CA TRP A 231 2.13 -24.80 -56.74
C TRP A 231 0.95 -25.77 -56.79
#